data_AF-A0A6N6M6E6-F1
#
_entry.id   AF-A0A6N6M6E6-F1
#
_cell.length_a   1.000
_cell.length_b   1.000
_cell.length_c   1.000
_cell.angle_alpha   90.00
_cell.angle_beta   90.00
_cell.angle_gamma   90.00
#
_symmetry.space_group_name_H-M   'P 1'
#
loop_
_entity.id
_entity.type
_entity.pdbx_description
1 polymer ?
#
loop_
_entity_poly.entity_id
_entity_poly.type
_entity_poly.pdbx_seq_one_letter_code
_entity_poly.pdbx_strand_id
1 'polypeptide(L)'
;MIIPYFDIEWIIDLIKEQEPDRTDLIEQLEMNERRRWIRQPYIFLLSVEKPSKPGSECQFGENIVLEHEREGTIVLDILEDGRIYGVEFVDQTPQR
;
A
#
# COMPACT_ATOMS: atom_id res chain seq x y z
N MET A 1 15.85 12.23 -11.24
CA MET A 1 14.78 13.16 -10.82
C MET A 1 13.81 12.35 -10.00
N ILE A 2 13.69 12.62 -8.69
CA ILE A 2 12.75 11.92 -7.83
C ILE A 2 11.36 12.46 -8.18
N ILE A 3 10.45 11.58 -8.61
CA ILE A 3 9.05 11.98 -8.84
C ILE A 3 8.45 12.24 -7.46
N PRO A 4 7.93 13.44 -7.16
CA PRO A 4 7.47 13.78 -5.82
C PRO A 4 6.13 13.12 -5.45
N TYR A 5 5.56 12.34 -6.37
CA TYR A 5 4.25 11.73 -6.24
C TYR A 5 4.33 10.22 -6.47
N PHE A 6 3.48 9.53 -5.72
CA PHE A 6 3.15 8.13 -5.90
C PHE A 6 1.76 8.03 -6.54
N ASP A 7 1.63 7.18 -7.56
CA ASP A 7 0.37 6.90 -8.25
C ASP A 7 -0.03 5.43 -7.99
N ILE A 8 -1.29 5.19 -7.64
CA ILE A 8 -1.79 3.86 -7.26
C ILE A 8 -1.67 2.84 -8.39
N GLU A 9 -1.64 3.31 -9.65
CA GLU A 9 -1.43 2.44 -10.82
C GLU A 9 -0.11 1.67 -10.71
N TRP A 10 0.93 2.23 -10.07
CA TRP A 10 2.19 1.52 -9.89
C TRP A 10 2.00 0.26 -9.06
N ILE A 11 1.16 0.30 -8.03
CA ILE A 11 0.87 -0.89 -7.21
C ILE A 11 -0.01 -1.87 -7.98
N ILE A 12 -1.01 -1.38 -8.71
CA ILE A 12 -1.88 -2.23 -9.53
C ILE A 12 -1.06 -3.00 -10.55
N ASP A 13 -0.15 -2.32 -11.26
CA ASP A 13 0.72 -2.93 -12.26
C ASP A 13 1.67 -3.96 -11.61
N LEU A 14 2.25 -3.64 -10.44
CA LEU A 14 3.10 -4.57 -9.70
C LEU A 14 2.35 -5.82 -9.22
N ILE A 15 1.12 -5.68 -8.71
CA ILE A 15 0.29 -6.83 -8.31
C ILE A 15 -0.04 -7.68 -9.54
N LYS A 16 -0.44 -7.06 -10.66
CA LYS A 16 -0.71 -7.79 -11.92
C LYS A 16 0.51 -8.57 -12.42
N GLU A 17 1.72 -8.08 -12.17
CA GLU A 17 2.96 -8.73 -12.58
C GLU A 17 3.41 -9.83 -11.60
N GLN A 18 3.39 -9.55 -10.29
CA GLN A 18 4.08 -10.37 -9.28
C GLN A 18 3.11 -11.25 -8.48
N GLU A 19 1.87 -10.81 -8.30
CA GLU A 19 0.81 -11.49 -7.54
C GLU A 19 -0.52 -11.52 -8.34
N PRO A 20 -0.53 -12.04 -9.59
CA PRO A 20 -1.67 -11.89 -10.50
C PRO A 20 -2.98 -12.54 -10.00
N ASP A 21 -2.88 -13.50 -9.08
CA ASP A 21 -4.04 -14.18 -8.49
C ASP A 21 -4.73 -13.32 -7.41
N ARG A 22 -4.10 -12.22 -6.96
CA ARG A 22 -4.66 -11.28 -5.97
C ARG A 22 -5.59 -10.24 -6.61
N THR A 23 -6.57 -10.74 -7.36
CA THR A 23 -7.59 -9.88 -8.00
C THR A 23 -8.39 -9.08 -6.99
N ASP A 24 -8.56 -9.60 -5.77
CA ASP A 24 -9.18 -8.92 -4.63
C ASP A 24 -8.51 -7.58 -4.30
N LEU A 25 -7.18 -7.51 -4.40
CA LEU A 25 -6.42 -6.31 -4.11
C LEU A 25 -6.45 -5.32 -5.28
N ILE A 26 -6.39 -5.82 -6.50
CA ILE A 26 -6.51 -4.99 -7.71
C ILE A 26 -7.87 -4.27 -7.70
N GLU A 27 -8.96 -5.00 -7.46
CA GLU A 27 -10.31 -4.43 -7.40
C GLU A 27 -10.42 -3.33 -6.32
N GLN A 28 -9.87 -3.58 -5.12
CA GLN A 28 -9.85 -2.58 -4.04
C GLN A 28 -9.09 -1.30 -4.44
N LEU A 29 -7.93 -1.44 -5.08
CA LEU A 29 -7.12 -0.29 -5.52
C LEU A 29 -7.80 0.45 -6.67
N GLU A 30 -8.46 -0.25 -7.60
CA GLU A 30 -9.25 0.34 -8.69
C GLU A 30 -10.45 1.13 -8.17
N MET A 31 -11.06 0.71 -7.05
CA MET A 31 -12.17 1.42 -6.39
C MET A 31 -11.72 2.63 -5.56
N ASN A 32 -10.42 2.86 -5.37
CA ASN A 32 -9.94 4.00 -4.58
C ASN A 32 -10.19 5.32 -5.32
N GLU A 33 -10.95 6.23 -4.70
CA GLU A 33 -11.25 7.55 -5.26
C GLU A 33 -9.98 8.40 -5.45
N ARG A 34 -9.02 8.25 -4.55
CA ARG A 34 -7.74 8.94 -4.64
C ARG A 34 -6.80 8.09 -5.48
N ARG A 35 -6.21 8.70 -6.52
CA ARG A 35 -5.23 8.02 -7.39
C ARG A 35 -3.78 8.42 -7.11
N ARG A 36 -3.54 9.54 -6.41
CA ARG A 36 -2.21 10.13 -6.25
C ARG A 36 -1.94 10.70 -4.85
N TRP A 37 -0.73 10.48 -4.35
CA TRP A 37 -0.24 10.96 -3.06
C TRP A 37 1.11 11.64 -3.21
N ILE A 38 1.44 12.52 -2.25
CA ILE A 38 2.81 12.98 -2.07
C ILE A 38 3.61 11.77 -1.58
N ARG A 39 4.76 11.52 -2.21
CA ARG A 39 5.61 10.38 -1.87
C ARG A 39 6.20 10.58 -0.48
N GLN A 40 6.08 9.54 0.35
CA GLN A 40 6.58 9.51 1.72
C GLN A 40 6.81 8.02 2.10
N PRO A 41 7.59 7.72 3.15
CA PRO A 41 7.96 6.35 3.47
C PRO A 41 6.77 5.42 3.75
N TYR A 42 5.64 5.98 4.20
CA TYR A 42 4.42 5.23 4.44
C TYR A 42 3.17 5.99 4.01
N ILE A 43 2.30 5.35 3.24
CA ILE A 43 1.05 5.93 2.72
C ILE A 43 -0.13 5.08 3.20
N PHE A 44 -1.02 5.69 3.99
CA PHE A 44 -2.30 5.07 4.37
C PHE A 44 -3.29 5.17 3.20
N LEU A 45 -3.83 4.02 2.78
CA LEU A 45 -4.83 3.96 1.71
C LEU A 45 -6.26 3.97 2.24
N LEU A 46 -6.49 3.43 3.44
CA LEU A 46 -7.75 3.61 4.14
C LEU A 46 -7.85 5.05 4.67
N SER A 47 -8.96 5.72 4.37
CA SER A 47 -9.32 6.96 5.05
C SER A 47 -9.51 6.65 6.52
N VAL A 48 -8.51 7.00 7.34
CA VAL A 48 -8.55 6.85 8.80
C VAL A 48 -9.50 7.91 9.38
N GLU A 49 -10.77 7.94 8.98
CA GLU A 49 -11.78 8.80 9.63
C GLU A 49 -11.96 8.44 11.10
N LYS A 50 -11.45 7.28 11.53
CA LYS A 50 -11.25 6.93 12.94
C LYS A 50 -9.91 6.19 13.08
N PRO A 51 -8.81 6.89 13.35
CA PRO A 51 -7.62 6.22 13.85
C PRO A 51 -8.04 5.60 15.18
N SER A 52 -8.10 4.26 15.20
CA SER A 52 -8.02 3.45 16.40
C SER A 52 -8.74 4.03 17.61
N LYS A 53 -10.07 3.82 17.71
CA LYS A 53 -10.66 3.76 19.07
C LYS A 53 -9.89 2.70 19.85
N PRO A 54 -9.52 2.94 21.12
CA PRO A 54 -8.98 1.88 21.98
C PRO A 54 -9.97 0.69 21.96
N GLY A 55 -9.52 -0.47 21.47
CA GLY A 55 -10.37 -1.67 21.26
C GLY A 55 -10.87 -1.91 19.83
N SER A 56 -10.62 -1.01 18.87
CA SER A 56 -10.63 -1.35 17.44
C SER A 56 -9.21 -1.73 17.06
N GLU A 57 -8.86 -2.99 17.29
CA GLU A 57 -7.60 -3.54 16.80
C GLU A 57 -7.61 -3.46 15.27
N CYS A 58 -6.76 -2.62 14.68
CA CYS A 58 -6.26 -2.91 13.34
C CYS A 58 -5.45 -4.19 13.48
N GLN A 59 -6.11 -5.32 13.24
CA GLN A 59 -5.45 -6.61 13.23
C GLN A 59 -4.81 -6.76 11.86
N PHE A 60 -3.48 -6.65 11.82
CA PHE A 60 -2.71 -6.92 10.61
C PHE A 60 -2.77 -8.42 10.34
N GLY A 61 -3.19 -8.79 9.13
CA GLY A 61 -3.31 -10.18 8.70
C GLY A 61 -2.06 -10.65 7.98
N GLU A 62 -1.71 -9.99 6.88
CA GLU A 62 -0.59 -10.38 6.04
C GLU A 62 0.07 -9.15 5.41
N ASN A 63 1.28 -9.38 4.86
CA ASN A 63 2.00 -8.39 4.07
C ASN A 63 2.32 -8.99 2.70
N ILE A 64 2.12 -8.21 1.64
CA ILE A 64 2.63 -8.53 0.31
C ILE A 64 3.87 -7.68 0.06
N VAL A 65 4.93 -8.33 -0.43
CA VAL A 65 6.18 -7.68 -0.80
C VAL A 65 6.23 -7.60 -2.33
N LEU A 66 6.36 -6.39 -2.86
CA LEU A 66 6.46 -6.09 -4.27
C LEU A 66 7.81 -5.42 -4.56
N GLU A 67 8.43 -5.77 -5.68
CA GLU A 67 9.69 -5.17 -6.11
C GLU A 67 9.47 -4.18 -7.24
N HIS A 68 9.81 -2.91 -7.01
CA HIS A 68 9.68 -1.86 -8.02
C HIS A 68 11.06 -1.39 -8.50
N GLU A 69 11.27 -1.40 -9.82
CA GLU A 69 12.58 -1.11 -10.46
C GLU A 69 13.27 0.18 -9.98
N ARG A 70 12.50 1.19 -9.55
CA ARG A 70 13.02 2.51 -9.13
C ARG A 70 12.80 2.83 -7.66
N GLU A 71 11.83 2.19 -7.03
CA GLU A 71 11.46 2.50 -5.64
C GLU A 71 11.99 1.43 -4.66
N GLY A 72 12.55 0.34 -5.18
CA GLY A 72 13.02 -0.78 -4.39
C GLY A 72 11.84 -1.60 -3.87
N THR A 73 11.99 -2.12 -2.66
CA THR A 73 10.97 -2.94 -2.01
C THR A 73 9.81 -2.08 -1.53
N ILE A 74 8.61 -2.47 -1.96
CA ILE A 74 7.33 -1.91 -1.52
C ILE A 74 6.58 -2.98 -0.75
N VAL A 75 6.04 -2.64 0.42
CA VAL A 75 5.22 -3.56 1.22
C VAL A 75 3.78 -3.05 1.27
N LEU A 76 2.83 -3.94 0.96
CA LEU A 76 1.41 -3.70 1.20
C LEU A 76 1.02 -4.36 2.51
N ASP A 77 0.52 -3.56 3.44
CA ASP A 77 -0.05 -4.07 4.70
C ASP A 77 -1.53 -4.38 4.50
N ILE A 78 -1.93 -5.61 4.78
CA ILE A 78 -3.30 -6.10 4.62
C ILE A 78 -3.86 -6.46 6.00
N LEU A 79 -5.05 -5.95 6.31
CA LEU A 79 -5.78 -6.28 7.53
C LEU A 79 -6.33 -7.71 7.48
N GLU A 80 -6.64 -8.31 8.63
CA GLU A 80 -7.25 -9.65 8.70
C GLU A 80 -8.55 -9.78 7.89
N ASP A 81 -9.25 -8.67 7.65
CA ASP A 81 -10.46 -8.63 6.83
C ASP A 81 -10.20 -8.47 5.32
N GLY A 82 -8.93 -8.53 4.90
CA GLY A 82 -8.50 -8.47 3.50
C GLY A 82 -8.37 -7.05 2.93
N ARG A 83 -8.60 -6.01 3.74
CA ARG A 83 -8.47 -4.62 3.28
C ARG A 83 -7.02 -4.15 3.28
N ILE A 84 -6.62 -3.43 2.23
CA ILE A 84 -5.30 -2.79 2.15
C ILE A 84 -5.25 -1.59 3.08
N TYR A 85 -4.43 -1.68 4.13
CA TYR A 85 -4.26 -0.61 5.11
C TYR A 85 -3.36 0.51 4.58
N GLY A 86 -2.22 0.14 4.02
CA GLY A 86 -1.23 1.10 3.54
C GLY A 86 -0.12 0.48 2.71
N VAL A 87 0.75 1.36 2.24
CA VAL A 87 1.90 1.08 1.38
C VAL A 87 3.15 1.64 2.05
N GLU A 88 4.12 0.78 2.32
CA GLU A 88 5.45 1.16 2.82
C GLU A 88 6.47 1.13 1.68
N PHE A 89 7.30 2.16 1.60
CA PHE A 89 8.48 2.23 0.73
C PHE A 89 9.72 2.01 1.58
N VAL A 90 10.22 0.77 1.62
CA VAL A 90 11.28 0.34 2.55
C VAL A 90 12.58 1.12 2.34
N ASP A 91 12.95 1.38 1.09
CA ASP A 91 14.17 2.13 0.77
C ASP A 91 14.08 3.62 1.14
N GLN A 92 12.89 4.10 1.50
CA GLN A 92 12.64 5.46 1.96
C GLN A 92 12.50 5.55 3.48
N THR A 93 12.43 4.43 4.21
CA THR A 93 12.46 4.44 5.68
C THR A 93 13.92 4.56 6.18
N PRO A 94 14.19 5.39 7.19
CA PRO A 94 15.53 5.44 7.79
C PRO A 94 15.84 4.06 8.37
N GLN A 95 16.90 3.42 7.86
CA GLN A 95 17.41 2.19 8.46
C GLN A 95 17.80 2.49 9.92
N ARG A 96 17.17 1.80 10.87
CA ARG A 96 17.47 1.90 12.30
C ARG A 96 18.73 1.13 12.65
#